data_AF-A0A967EEN5-F1
#
_entry.id   AF-A0A967EEN5-F1
#
_cell.length_a   1.000
_cell.length_b   1.000
_cell.length_c   1.000
_cell.angle_alpha   90.00
_cell.angle_beta   90.00
_cell.angle_gamma   90.00
#
_symmetry.space_group_name_H-M   'P 1'
#
loop_
_entity.id
_entity.type
_entity.pdbx_description
1 polymer ?
#
loop_
_entity_poly.entity_id
_entity_poly.type
_entity_poly.pdbx_seq_one_letter_code
_entity_poly.pdbx_strand_id
1 'polypeptide(L)'
;MRARSFALMHSDLLPSLDFTENREGLYSCRRNDPGNWTGGRVGRGSLVGTMRGISAPEMAGWLGDPSRVTAAVMQGIDQTQYRQIAQSRYWNPLWCDRLPAGVDLMMFDYGFNAGVHGALTVLASIYGSLDRTDVMTEQLLSRVLDVPEIVVSRMISGDFANDLQRYLGVPIDGVVGPITLTAIAKLRGEDLLTIYALACAQAAAYRQMPGFRIEGDGWLARLWARVEMARVWARENERAAS
;
A
#
# COMPACT_ATOMS: atom_id res chain seq x y z
N MET A 1 4.82 23.03 15.98
CA MET A 1 5.49 22.22 14.94
C MET A 1 6.81 21.71 15.50
N ARG A 2 6.86 20.42 15.89
CA ARG A 2 8.14 19.75 16.15
C ARG A 2 8.51 19.02 14.88
N ALA A 3 9.64 19.37 14.28
CA ALA A 3 10.18 18.63 13.15
C ALA A 3 10.42 17.19 13.61
N ARG A 4 9.67 16.23 13.06
CA ARG A 4 9.99 14.81 13.20
C ARG A 4 11.41 14.64 12.65
N SER A 5 12.35 14.27 13.51
CA SER A 5 13.73 14.06 13.10
C SER A 5 13.74 12.94 12.05
N PHE A 6 14.29 13.20 10.87
CA PHE A 6 14.51 12.21 9.81
C PHE A 6 15.37 11.01 10.28
N ALA A 7 15.98 11.09 11.47
CA ALA A 7 16.96 10.14 11.96
C ALA A 7 16.40 8.79 12.47
N LEU A 8 15.08 8.55 12.44
CA LEU A 8 14.48 7.29 12.92
C LEU A 8 13.44 6.69 11.96
N MET A 9 13.60 6.88 10.64
CA MET A 9 12.89 6.04 9.67
C MET A 9 13.65 4.74 9.51
N HIS A 10 13.30 3.72 10.32
CA HIS A 10 13.72 2.36 10.06
C HIS A 10 13.07 1.92 8.74
N SER A 11 13.85 1.38 7.80
CA SER A 11 13.28 0.89 6.54
C SER A 11 12.57 -0.43 6.82
N ASP A 12 11.23 -0.43 6.84
CA ASP A 12 10.41 -1.65 6.96
C ASP A 12 10.27 -2.39 5.62
N LEU A 13 11.27 -2.21 4.73
CA LEU A 13 11.29 -2.78 3.39
C LEU A 13 11.16 -4.30 3.39
N LEU A 14 12.00 -5.00 4.16
CA LEU A 14 11.97 -6.48 4.19
C LEU A 14 10.64 -7.01 4.76
N PRO A 15 10.17 -6.56 5.93
CA PRO A 15 8.84 -6.94 6.44
C PRO A 15 7.71 -6.64 5.46
N SER A 16 7.74 -5.50 4.77
CA SER A 16 6.72 -5.11 3.79
C SER A 16 6.76 -5.99 2.55
N LEU A 17 7.95 -6.30 2.03
CA LEU A 17 8.16 -7.23 0.92
C LEU A 17 7.65 -8.63 1.27
N ASP A 18 7.98 -9.12 2.46
CA ASP A 18 7.57 -10.44 2.90
C ASP A 18 6.05 -10.51 3.11
N PHE A 19 5.42 -9.46 3.64
CA PHE A 19 3.96 -9.40 3.71
C PHE A 19 3.33 -9.46 2.32
N THR A 20 3.76 -8.61 1.39
CA THR A 20 3.21 -8.53 0.04
C THR A 20 3.42 -9.86 -0.70
N GLU A 21 4.63 -10.43 -0.67
CA GLU A 21 4.94 -11.71 -1.34
C GLU A 21 4.04 -12.85 -0.84
N ASN A 22 3.82 -12.94 0.48
CA ASN A 22 2.99 -13.98 1.08
C ASN A 22 1.49 -13.87 0.71
N ARG A 23 1.07 -12.75 0.13
CA ARG A 23 -0.30 -12.56 -0.40
C ARG A 23 -0.41 -12.88 -1.88
N GLU A 24 0.72 -12.96 -2.58
CA GLU A 24 0.75 -13.30 -3.99
C GLU A 24 0.79 -14.81 -4.21
N GLY A 25 0.21 -15.25 -5.32
CA GLY A 25 0.42 -16.60 -5.81
C GLY A 25 1.84 -16.78 -6.34
N LEU A 26 2.29 -18.04 -6.44
CA LEU A 26 3.48 -18.40 -7.23
C LEU A 26 3.16 -18.29 -8.73
N TYR A 27 3.50 -19.29 -9.53
CA TYR A 27 3.30 -19.22 -10.96
C TYR A 27 1.83 -19.42 -11.33
N SER A 28 1.28 -18.51 -12.14
CA SER A 28 0.01 -18.71 -12.82
C SER A 28 0.11 -18.30 -14.28
N CYS A 29 -0.56 -19.02 -15.17
CA CYS A 29 -0.54 -18.73 -16.59
C CYS A 29 -1.92 -19.00 -17.20
N ARG A 30 -2.75 -17.96 -17.18
CA ARG A 30 -4.14 -17.98 -17.67
C ARG A 30 -4.21 -17.19 -18.97
N ARG A 31 -4.76 -17.81 -20.02
CA ARG A 31 -4.86 -17.21 -21.36
C ARG A 31 -5.72 -15.93 -21.38
N ASN A 32 -6.76 -15.88 -20.55
CA ASN A 32 -7.71 -14.76 -20.47
C ASN A 32 -7.25 -13.62 -19.55
N ASP A 33 -6.09 -13.75 -18.93
CA ASP A 33 -5.54 -12.74 -18.03
C ASP A 33 -4.48 -11.91 -18.78
N PRO A 34 -4.69 -10.60 -18.98
CA PRO A 34 -3.78 -9.74 -19.71
C PRO A 34 -2.39 -9.63 -19.05
N GLY A 35 -2.27 -9.83 -17.73
CA GLY A 35 -1.00 -9.81 -17.01
C GLY A 35 -0.06 -10.95 -17.38
N ASN A 36 -0.59 -12.04 -17.95
CA ASN A 36 0.23 -13.19 -18.39
C ASN A 36 0.82 -13.01 -19.80
N TRP A 37 0.48 -11.93 -20.50
CA TRP A 37 0.95 -11.64 -21.85
C TRP A 37 2.00 -10.54 -21.84
N THR A 38 3.14 -10.74 -22.51
CA THR A 38 4.24 -9.75 -22.51
C THR A 38 3.84 -8.38 -23.06
N GLY A 39 2.77 -8.31 -23.88
CA GLY A 39 2.19 -7.06 -24.37
C GLY A 39 1.14 -6.43 -23.47
N GLY A 40 0.89 -6.96 -22.26
CA GLY A 40 -0.06 -6.43 -21.27
C GLY A 40 -1.53 -6.49 -21.71
N ARG A 41 -1.84 -7.27 -22.74
CA ARG A 41 -3.20 -7.47 -23.29
C ARG A 41 -3.33 -8.90 -23.79
N VAL A 42 -4.52 -9.46 -23.65
CA VAL A 42 -4.81 -10.82 -24.16
C VAL A 42 -4.46 -10.91 -25.65
N GLY A 43 -3.63 -11.89 -25.99
CA GLY A 43 -3.19 -12.14 -27.37
C GLY A 43 -2.08 -11.22 -27.89
N ARG A 44 -1.51 -10.32 -27.06
CA ARG A 44 -0.41 -9.43 -27.45
C ARG A 44 0.92 -9.91 -26.86
N GLY A 45 1.85 -10.27 -27.74
CA GLY A 45 3.14 -10.84 -27.33
C GLY A 45 3.03 -12.32 -26.96
N SER A 46 3.90 -12.78 -26.08
CA SER A 46 3.98 -14.18 -25.64
C SER A 46 3.16 -14.38 -24.36
N LEU A 47 2.42 -15.48 -24.28
CA LEU A 47 1.76 -15.93 -23.05
C LEU A 47 2.80 -16.64 -22.16
N VAL A 48 3.26 -15.99 -21.10
CA VAL A 48 4.39 -16.43 -20.27
C VAL A 48 4.05 -16.55 -18.79
N GLY A 49 2.92 -15.99 -18.36
CA GLY A 49 2.44 -16.10 -16.99
C GLY A 49 2.87 -14.95 -16.09
N THR A 50 2.50 -15.07 -14.82
CA THR A 50 2.83 -14.19 -13.70
C THR A 50 3.46 -15.05 -12.61
N MET A 51 4.48 -14.56 -11.93
CA MET A 51 5.15 -15.27 -10.83
C MET A 51 5.41 -14.31 -9.67
N ARG A 52 5.03 -14.69 -8.44
CA ARG A 52 5.18 -13.86 -7.23
C ARG A 52 4.56 -12.47 -7.41
N GLY A 53 3.42 -12.41 -8.08
CA GLY A 53 2.74 -11.15 -8.44
C GLY A 53 3.43 -10.32 -9.54
N ILE A 54 4.63 -10.69 -10.01
CA ILE A 54 5.29 -10.01 -11.13
C ILE A 54 4.69 -10.48 -12.45
N SER A 55 4.03 -9.57 -13.15
CA SER A 55 3.37 -9.85 -14.43
C SER A 55 4.36 -9.87 -15.60
N ALA A 56 3.96 -10.49 -16.70
CA ALA A 56 4.73 -10.52 -17.94
C ALA A 56 5.15 -9.12 -18.47
N PRO A 57 4.27 -8.10 -18.52
CA PRO A 57 4.67 -6.76 -18.97
C PRO A 57 5.61 -6.06 -17.98
N GLU A 58 5.50 -6.32 -16.68
CA GLU A 58 6.43 -5.78 -15.68
C GLU A 58 7.82 -6.37 -15.84
N MET A 59 7.91 -7.69 -16.04
CA MET A 59 9.16 -8.36 -16.32
C MET A 59 9.76 -7.89 -17.66
N ALA A 60 8.94 -7.62 -18.67
CA ALA A 60 9.38 -7.04 -19.93
C ALA A 60 9.98 -5.64 -19.74
N GLY A 61 9.32 -4.80 -18.96
CA GLY A 61 9.84 -3.50 -18.57
C GLY A 61 11.13 -3.59 -17.76
N TRP A 62 11.27 -4.60 -16.90
CA TRP A 62 12.47 -4.84 -16.08
C TRP A 62 13.67 -5.28 -16.91
N LEU A 63 13.47 -6.21 -17.84
CA LEU A 63 14.53 -6.69 -18.73
C LEU A 63 14.85 -5.72 -19.87
N GLY A 64 13.99 -4.73 -20.11
CA GLY A 64 14.10 -3.77 -21.21
C GLY A 64 13.81 -4.35 -22.59
N ASP A 65 13.41 -5.62 -22.66
CA ASP A 65 13.17 -6.34 -23.90
C ASP A 65 12.11 -7.45 -23.68
N PRO A 66 10.88 -7.28 -24.21
CA PRO A 66 9.81 -8.27 -24.08
C PRO A 66 10.14 -9.64 -24.68
N SER A 67 11.07 -9.73 -25.65
CA SER A 67 11.42 -11.01 -26.29
C SER A 67 12.20 -11.94 -25.37
N ARG A 68 12.86 -11.38 -24.34
CA ARG A 68 13.60 -12.11 -23.32
C ARG A 68 12.70 -12.69 -22.24
N VAL A 69 11.45 -12.24 -22.15
CA VAL A 69 10.49 -12.76 -21.18
C VAL A 69 9.90 -14.05 -21.73
N THR A 70 10.33 -15.18 -21.16
CA THR A 70 9.81 -16.52 -21.47
C THR A 70 9.15 -17.12 -20.25
N ALA A 71 8.34 -18.17 -20.41
CA ALA A 71 7.76 -18.88 -19.27
C ALA A 71 8.83 -19.41 -18.29
N ALA A 72 9.98 -19.86 -18.81
CA ALA A 72 11.09 -20.32 -17.97
C ALA A 72 11.72 -19.18 -17.16
N VAL A 73 11.86 -17.99 -17.77
CA VAL A 73 12.30 -16.79 -17.07
C VAL A 73 11.30 -16.39 -15.98
N MET A 74 10.00 -16.40 -16.28
CA MET A 74 8.96 -16.09 -15.28
C MET A 74 8.98 -17.09 -14.12
N GLN A 75 9.06 -18.39 -14.39
CA GLN A 75 9.11 -19.44 -13.36
C GLN A 75 10.39 -19.39 -12.52
N GLY A 76 11.48 -18.84 -13.08
CA GLY A 76 12.76 -18.68 -12.41
C GLY A 76 12.87 -17.45 -11.50
N ILE A 77 11.83 -16.63 -11.37
CA ILE A 77 11.84 -15.47 -10.45
C ILE A 77 11.93 -15.97 -9.01
N ASP A 78 13.12 -15.80 -8.42
CA ASP A 78 13.38 -16.09 -7.02
C ASP A 78 13.00 -14.90 -6.10
N GLN A 79 13.12 -15.10 -4.79
CA GLN A 79 12.81 -14.05 -3.81
C GLN A 79 13.72 -12.83 -3.98
N THR A 80 14.99 -13.02 -4.33
CA THR A 80 15.94 -11.92 -4.51
C THR A 80 15.51 -11.02 -5.67
N GLN A 81 15.17 -11.62 -6.81
CA GLN A 81 14.72 -10.90 -7.99
C GLN A 81 13.35 -10.26 -7.77
N TYR A 82 12.42 -10.96 -7.09
CA TYR A 82 11.15 -10.36 -6.66
C TYR A 82 11.40 -9.08 -5.85
N ARG A 83 12.25 -9.15 -4.82
CA ARG A 83 12.54 -8.00 -3.94
C ARG A 83 13.14 -6.83 -4.71
N GLN A 84 14.05 -7.08 -5.65
CA GLN A 84 14.64 -6.03 -6.49
C GLN A 84 13.60 -5.37 -7.40
N ILE A 85 12.74 -6.16 -8.05
CA ILE A 85 11.68 -5.65 -8.92
C ILE A 85 10.67 -4.86 -8.08
N ALA A 86 10.17 -5.43 -6.99
CA ALA A 86 9.17 -4.81 -6.15
C ALA A 86 9.69 -3.50 -5.50
N GLN A 87 10.95 -3.50 -5.04
CA GLN A 87 11.56 -2.30 -4.50
C GLN A 87 11.69 -1.21 -5.58
N SER A 88 12.23 -1.54 -6.75
CA SER A 88 12.46 -0.55 -7.81
C SER A 88 11.17 -0.01 -8.44
N ARG A 89 10.12 -0.84 -8.54
CA ARG A 89 8.88 -0.53 -9.26
C ARG A 89 7.79 0.10 -8.39
N TYR A 90 7.78 -0.18 -7.09
CA TYR A 90 6.72 0.32 -6.20
C TYR A 90 7.26 1.02 -4.96
N TRP A 91 8.16 0.39 -4.20
CA TRP A 91 8.70 0.98 -2.96
C TRP A 91 9.39 2.32 -3.22
N ASN A 92 10.33 2.34 -4.17
CA ASN A 92 11.10 3.53 -4.51
C ASN A 92 10.21 4.63 -5.12
N PRO A 93 9.33 4.37 -6.11
CA PRO A 93 8.47 5.43 -6.66
C PRO A 93 7.44 6.00 -5.67
N LEU A 94 7.03 5.23 -4.66
CA LEU A 94 6.12 5.66 -3.60
C LEU A 94 6.85 6.33 -2.42
N TRP A 95 8.18 6.41 -2.46
CA TRP A 95 9.01 6.94 -1.38
C TRP A 95 8.74 6.27 -0.03
N CYS A 96 8.52 4.95 -0.04
CA CYS A 96 8.18 4.21 1.18
C CYS A 96 9.23 4.36 2.30
N ASP A 97 10.52 4.45 1.98
CA ASP A 97 11.59 4.73 2.97
C ASP A 97 11.45 6.08 3.69
N ARG A 98 10.61 6.98 3.19
CA ARG A 98 10.36 8.31 3.75
C ARG A 98 9.02 8.41 4.44
N LEU A 99 8.21 7.36 4.42
CA LEU A 99 6.90 7.33 5.06
C LEU A 99 7.02 6.77 6.48
N PRO A 100 6.11 7.13 7.39
CA PRO A 100 6.04 6.51 8.70
C PRO A 100 5.80 5.00 8.61
N ALA A 101 6.37 4.24 9.55
CA ALA A 101 6.14 2.82 9.70
C ALA A 101 4.64 2.49 9.71
N GLY A 102 4.23 1.50 8.90
CA GLY A 102 2.84 1.13 8.69
C GLY A 102 2.13 1.96 7.62
N VAL A 103 2.44 3.26 7.45
CA VAL A 103 1.96 4.04 6.29
C VAL A 103 2.68 3.58 5.03
N ASP A 104 3.97 3.31 5.12
CA ASP A 104 4.80 2.72 4.07
C ASP A 104 4.24 1.38 3.56
N LEU A 105 3.84 0.49 4.46
CA LEU A 105 3.20 -0.80 4.16
C LEU A 105 1.86 -0.59 3.45
N MET A 106 1.03 0.31 3.98
CA MET A 106 -0.28 0.63 3.40
C MET A 106 -0.15 1.17 1.97
N MET A 107 0.90 1.94 1.70
CA MET A 107 1.21 2.47 0.37
C MET A 107 1.80 1.39 -0.54
N PHE A 108 2.80 0.64 -0.06
CA PHE A 108 3.54 -0.35 -0.83
C PHE A 108 2.65 -1.49 -1.31
N ASP A 109 1.96 -2.18 -0.41
CA ASP A 109 1.16 -3.36 -0.76
C ASP A 109 -0.06 -2.99 -1.62
N TYR A 110 -0.66 -1.81 -1.39
CA TYR A 110 -1.71 -1.31 -2.28
C TYR A 110 -1.15 -0.89 -3.64
N GLY A 111 0.01 -0.24 -3.69
CA GLY A 111 0.69 0.12 -4.93
C GLY A 111 1.12 -1.10 -5.75
N PHE A 112 1.48 -2.19 -5.09
CA PHE A 112 1.76 -3.47 -5.77
C PHE A 112 0.50 -4.03 -6.45
N ASN A 113 -0.65 -3.98 -5.76
CA ASN A 113 -1.91 -4.51 -6.29
C ASN A 113 -2.62 -3.58 -7.31
N ALA A 114 -2.53 -2.26 -7.11
CA ALA A 114 -3.30 -1.26 -7.86
C ALA A 114 -2.43 -0.31 -8.71
N GLY A 115 -1.11 -0.50 -8.70
CA GLY A 115 -0.13 0.37 -9.33
C GLY A 115 0.20 1.63 -8.52
N VAL A 116 1.38 2.19 -8.79
CA VAL A 116 1.91 3.42 -8.14
C VAL A 116 0.94 4.59 -8.28
N HIS A 117 0.39 4.81 -9.48
CA HIS A 117 -0.57 5.88 -9.72
C HIS A 117 -1.82 5.74 -8.85
N GLY A 118 -2.42 4.54 -8.79
CA GLY A 118 -3.60 4.28 -7.97
C GLY A 118 -3.35 4.56 -6.49
N ALA A 119 -2.18 4.17 -5.98
CA ALA A 119 -1.78 4.46 -4.60
C ALA A 119 -1.63 5.96 -4.32
N LEU A 120 -0.98 6.69 -5.22
CA LEU A 120 -0.82 8.14 -5.10
C LEU A 120 -2.14 8.90 -5.25
N THR A 121 -3.04 8.46 -6.12
CA THR A 121 -4.39 9.01 -6.25
C THR A 121 -5.17 8.86 -4.95
N VAL A 122 -5.12 7.67 -4.33
CA VAL A 122 -5.76 7.43 -3.04
C VAL A 122 -5.16 8.32 -1.95
N LEU A 123 -3.83 8.37 -1.83
CA LEU A 123 -3.17 9.23 -0.84
C LEU A 123 -3.52 10.71 -1.03
N ALA A 124 -3.47 11.21 -2.27
CA ALA A 124 -3.83 12.59 -2.59
C ALA A 124 -5.30 12.91 -2.29
N SER A 125 -6.21 11.93 -2.46
CA SER A 125 -7.63 12.13 -2.13
C SER A 125 -7.88 12.41 -0.64
N ILE A 126 -7.04 11.87 0.25
CA ILE A 126 -7.13 12.08 1.71
C ILE A 126 -6.68 13.50 2.07
N TYR A 127 -5.65 14.01 1.40
CA TYR A 127 -5.01 15.28 1.71
C TYR A 127 -5.51 16.47 0.88
N GLY A 128 -6.41 16.24 -0.08
CA GLY A 128 -6.96 17.25 -0.98
C GLY A 128 -6.07 17.53 -2.20
N SER A 129 -6.69 17.60 -3.38
CA SER A 129 -6.12 17.68 -4.73
C SER A 129 -4.74 18.35 -4.79
N LEU A 130 -3.72 17.53 -5.05
CA LEU A 130 -2.42 17.97 -5.52
C LEU A 130 -2.42 17.73 -7.03
N ASP A 131 -2.10 18.75 -7.81
CA ASP A 131 -2.26 18.79 -9.28
C ASP A 131 -1.45 17.73 -10.06
N ARG A 132 -0.77 16.81 -9.38
CA ARG A 132 -0.04 15.65 -9.91
C ARG A 132 -0.16 14.43 -8.99
N THR A 133 -0.72 13.33 -9.49
CA THR A 133 -0.83 12.02 -8.81
C THR A 133 -0.06 10.91 -9.53
N ASP A 134 0.78 11.29 -10.49
CA ASP A 134 1.67 10.41 -11.24
C ASP A 134 3.00 10.14 -10.52
N VAL A 135 3.43 11.03 -9.63
CA VAL A 135 4.66 10.91 -8.82
C VAL A 135 4.45 11.39 -7.38
N MET A 136 5.15 10.78 -6.43
CA MET A 136 5.23 11.32 -5.06
C MET A 136 5.89 12.70 -5.08
N THR A 137 5.42 13.62 -4.23
CA THR A 137 5.96 14.99 -4.13
C THR A 137 6.31 15.32 -2.68
N GLU A 138 7.25 16.23 -2.48
CA GLU A 138 7.59 16.77 -1.15
C GLU A 138 6.38 17.39 -0.44
N GLN A 139 5.45 17.98 -1.20
CA GLN A 139 4.24 18.56 -0.65
C GLN A 139 3.26 17.48 -0.13
N LEU A 140 3.12 16.37 -0.84
CA LEU A 140 2.30 15.26 -0.37
C LEU A 140 2.94 14.59 0.83
N LEU A 141 4.25 14.34 0.75
CA LEU A 141 5.02 13.76 1.84
C LEU A 141 4.93 14.62 3.11
N SER A 142 5.08 15.93 3.01
CA SER A 142 5.02 16.80 4.19
C SER A 142 3.66 16.76 4.89
N ARG A 143 2.55 16.62 4.14
CA ARG A 143 1.22 16.41 4.73
C ARG A 143 1.06 15.06 5.42
N VAL A 144 1.73 14.03 4.93
CA VAL A 144 1.79 12.72 5.60
C VAL A 144 2.60 12.81 6.90
N LEU A 145 3.72 13.54 6.88
CA LEU A 145 4.60 13.69 8.04
C LEU A 145 4.05 14.66 9.11
N ASP A 146 3.23 15.63 8.71
CA ASP A 146 2.54 16.59 9.58
C ASP A 146 1.03 16.46 9.38
N VAL A 147 0.47 15.37 9.93
CA VAL A 147 -0.92 14.94 9.70
C VAL A 147 -1.91 16.05 10.11
N PRO A 148 -2.66 16.67 9.17
CA PRO A 148 -3.76 17.58 9.50
C PRO A 148 -4.94 16.78 10.09
N GLU A 149 -4.88 16.51 11.40
CA GLU A 149 -5.77 15.57 12.11
C GLU A 149 -7.25 15.77 11.79
N ILE A 150 -7.72 17.03 11.79
CA ILE A 150 -9.12 17.39 11.53
C ILE A 150 -9.55 17.01 10.11
N VAL A 151 -8.66 17.12 9.14
CA VAL A 151 -8.95 16.79 7.73
C VAL A 151 -8.97 15.28 7.56
N VAL A 152 -7.94 14.59 8.06
CA VAL A 152 -7.77 13.15 7.87
C VAL A 152 -8.80 12.34 8.66
N SER A 153 -9.14 12.74 9.89
CA SER A 153 -10.11 12.04 10.74
C SER A 153 -11.49 11.94 10.11
N ARG A 154 -11.90 12.95 9.32
CA ARG A 154 -13.19 12.97 8.60
C ARG A 154 -13.28 11.93 7.48
N MET A 155 -12.14 11.40 7.01
CA MET A 155 -12.09 10.35 6.00
C MET A 155 -12.26 8.95 6.59
N ILE A 156 -12.17 8.82 7.92
CA ILE A 156 -12.24 7.55 8.63
C ILE A 156 -13.70 7.28 9.03
N SER A 157 -14.26 6.17 8.56
CA SER A 157 -15.68 5.86 8.79
C SER A 157 -15.94 4.35 8.81
N GLY A 158 -17.17 3.97 9.22
CA GLY A 158 -17.65 2.60 9.18
C GLY A 158 -16.81 1.65 10.05
N ASP A 159 -16.57 0.44 9.55
CA ASP A 159 -15.86 -0.61 10.29
C ASP A 159 -14.43 -0.20 10.68
N PHE A 160 -13.76 0.62 9.86
CA PHE A 160 -12.42 1.11 10.15
C PHE A 160 -12.43 2.12 11.31
N ALA A 161 -13.42 3.00 11.39
CA ALA A 161 -13.58 3.87 12.56
C ALA A 161 -13.85 3.06 13.83
N ASN A 162 -14.73 2.06 13.73
CA ASN A 162 -15.05 1.17 14.85
C ASN A 162 -13.83 0.36 15.32
N ASP A 163 -13.01 -0.13 14.39
CA ASP A 163 -11.78 -0.85 14.68
C ASP A 163 -10.71 0.05 15.32
N LEU A 164 -10.51 1.28 14.80
CA LEU A 164 -9.60 2.25 15.42
C LEU A 164 -10.00 2.55 16.87
N GLN A 165 -11.29 2.79 17.12
CA GLN A 165 -11.79 3.06 18.47
C GLN A 165 -11.61 1.87 19.40
N ARG A 166 -11.87 0.65 18.90
CA ARG A 166 -11.61 -0.59 19.64
C ARG A 166 -10.14 -0.73 20.00
N TYR A 167 -9.24 -0.47 19.04
CA TYR A 167 -7.79 -0.53 19.25
C TYR A 167 -7.32 0.48 20.31
N LEU A 168 -7.91 1.68 20.31
CA LEU A 168 -7.60 2.74 21.27
C LEU A 168 -8.24 2.54 22.65
N GLY A 169 -9.16 1.59 22.81
CA GLY A 169 -9.90 1.38 24.05
C GLY A 169 -10.85 2.53 24.41
N VAL A 170 -11.37 3.24 23.40
CA VAL A 170 -12.35 4.32 23.57
C VAL A 170 -13.77 3.84 23.18
N PRO A 171 -14.84 4.57 23.55
CA PRO A 171 -16.19 4.24 23.09
C PRO A 171 -16.26 4.07 21.57
N ILE A 172 -16.94 3.00 21.13
CA ILE A 172 -17.10 2.63 19.73
C ILE A 172 -18.41 3.22 19.21
N ASP A 173 -18.37 4.49 18.80
CA ASP A 173 -19.51 5.22 18.22
C ASP A 173 -19.38 5.43 16.70
N GLY A 174 -18.28 4.98 16.09
CA GLY A 174 -17.98 5.11 14.67
C GLY A 174 -17.58 6.53 14.25
N VAL A 175 -17.43 7.46 15.19
CA VAL A 175 -17.08 8.87 14.95
C VAL A 175 -15.68 9.16 15.48
N VAL A 176 -14.73 9.48 14.60
CA VAL A 176 -13.38 9.92 15.00
C VAL A 176 -13.42 11.38 15.48
N GLY A 177 -13.94 11.57 16.69
CA GLY A 177 -14.10 12.86 17.36
C GLY A 177 -13.05 13.15 18.43
N PRO A 178 -13.27 14.15 19.30
CA PRO A 178 -12.29 14.61 20.29
C PRO A 178 -11.80 13.53 21.26
N ILE A 179 -12.66 12.57 21.64
CA ILE A 179 -12.26 11.45 22.53
C ILE A 179 -11.23 10.57 21.83
N THR A 180 -11.51 10.17 20.59
CA THR A 180 -10.61 9.35 19.75
C THR A 180 -9.29 10.09 19.47
N LEU A 181 -9.36 11.37 19.08
CA LEU A 181 -8.17 12.19 18.80
C LEU A 181 -7.32 12.40 20.06
N THR A 182 -7.94 12.62 21.23
CA THR A 182 -7.21 12.72 22.51
C THR A 182 -6.50 11.41 22.85
N ALA A 183 -7.13 10.26 22.59
CA ALA A 183 -6.49 8.96 22.79
C ALA A 183 -5.29 8.78 21.85
N ILE A 184 -5.42 9.14 20.57
CA ILE A 184 -4.32 9.11 19.60
C ILE A 184 -3.15 10.00 20.07
N ALA A 185 -3.42 11.25 20.45
CA ALA A 185 -2.40 12.19 20.92
C ALA A 185 -1.66 11.69 22.18
N LYS A 186 -2.36 11.03 23.12
CA LYS A 186 -1.72 10.42 24.30
C LYS A 186 -0.73 9.33 23.96
N LEU A 187 -0.92 8.66 22.83
CA LEU A 187 -0.04 7.61 22.34
C LEU A 187 1.10 8.18 21.48
N ARG A 188 1.01 9.45 21.06
CA ARG A 188 1.80 10.06 19.98
C ARG A 188 1.57 9.36 18.64
N GLY A 189 0.31 8.95 18.44
CA GLY A 189 -0.18 7.98 17.46
C GLY A 189 -0.65 8.54 16.12
N GLU A 190 -0.22 9.74 15.72
CA GLU A 190 -0.90 10.50 14.65
C GLU A 190 -0.93 9.75 13.30
N ASP A 191 0.05 8.86 13.06
CA ASP A 191 0.14 8.03 11.85
C ASP A 191 -1.01 7.04 11.72
N LEU A 192 -1.68 6.68 12.83
CA LEU A 192 -2.91 5.88 12.81
C LEU A 192 -4.01 6.56 12.00
N LEU A 193 -4.11 7.89 12.02
CA LEU A 193 -5.12 8.59 11.21
C LEU A 193 -4.89 8.34 9.72
N THR A 194 -3.63 8.41 9.27
CA THR A 194 -3.26 8.15 7.87
C THR A 194 -3.52 6.70 7.49
N ILE A 195 -3.13 5.74 8.35
CA ILE A 195 -3.35 4.29 8.11
C ILE A 195 -4.84 4.00 7.91
N TYR A 196 -5.69 4.48 8.82
CA TYR A 196 -7.12 4.20 8.77
C TYR A 196 -7.85 4.98 7.67
N ALA A 197 -7.39 6.19 7.33
CA ALA A 197 -7.92 6.93 6.18
C ALA A 197 -7.55 6.25 4.85
N LEU A 198 -6.31 5.76 4.72
CA LEU A 198 -5.88 4.93 3.59
C LEU A 198 -6.75 3.67 3.50
N ALA A 199 -7.01 2.99 4.61
CA ALA A 199 -7.86 1.80 4.60
C ALA A 199 -9.26 2.08 4.06
N CYS A 200 -9.91 3.17 4.50
CA CYS A 200 -11.21 3.59 3.99
C CYS A 200 -11.17 3.85 2.47
N ALA A 201 -10.19 4.65 2.02
CA ALA A 201 -10.08 5.04 0.63
C ALA A 201 -9.70 3.86 -0.29
N GLN A 202 -8.80 2.97 0.15
CA GLN A 202 -8.43 1.76 -0.59
C GLN A 202 -9.57 0.76 -0.67
N ALA A 203 -10.34 0.58 0.42
CA ALA A 203 -11.54 -0.26 0.39
C ALA A 203 -12.60 0.29 -0.56
N ALA A 204 -12.74 1.62 -0.65
CA ALA A 204 -13.62 2.25 -1.64
C ALA A 204 -13.12 2.03 -3.07
N ALA A 205 -11.81 2.19 -3.31
CA ALA A 205 -11.20 1.98 -4.62
C ALA A 205 -11.32 0.52 -5.10
N TYR A 206 -11.07 -0.46 -4.22
CA TYR A 206 -11.26 -1.88 -4.55
C TYR A 206 -12.68 -2.18 -5.00
N ARG A 207 -13.69 -1.63 -4.32
CA ARG A 207 -15.10 -1.82 -4.69
C ARG A 207 -15.46 -1.30 -6.08
N GLN A 208 -14.63 -0.44 -6.67
CA GLN A 208 -14.82 0.08 -8.04
C GLN A 208 -14.07 -0.71 -9.10
N MET A 209 -13.22 -1.67 -8.73
CA MET A 209 -12.42 -2.43 -9.69
C MET A 209 -13.29 -3.47 -10.44
N PRO A 210 -13.06 -3.70 -11.75
CA PRO A 210 -13.86 -4.63 -12.56
C PRO A 210 -13.94 -6.08 -12.03
N GLY A 211 -12.97 -6.52 -11.23
CA GLY A 211 -12.91 -7.87 -10.65
C GLY A 211 -13.55 -8.01 -9.26
N PHE A 212 -14.06 -6.92 -8.65
CA PHE A 212 -14.46 -6.91 -7.25
C PHE A 212 -15.54 -7.96 -6.91
N ARG A 213 -16.48 -8.21 -7.82
CA ARG A 213 -17.55 -9.21 -7.59
C ARG A 213 -17.01 -10.64 -7.39
N ILE A 214 -15.80 -10.93 -7.88
CA ILE A 214 -15.20 -12.27 -7.84
C ILE A 214 -14.08 -12.32 -6.80
N GLU A 215 -13.19 -11.32 -6.79
CA GLU A 215 -11.95 -11.32 -5.98
C GLU A 215 -12.02 -10.36 -4.77
N GLY A 216 -13.11 -9.59 -4.65
CA GLY A 216 -13.22 -8.46 -3.72
C GLY A 216 -13.09 -8.84 -2.25
N ASP A 217 -13.63 -9.99 -1.85
CA ASP A 217 -13.51 -10.49 -0.49
C ASP A 217 -12.04 -10.76 -0.13
N GLY A 218 -11.26 -11.32 -1.07
CA GLY A 218 -9.82 -11.52 -0.91
C GLY A 218 -9.06 -10.20 -0.80
N TRP A 219 -9.40 -9.22 -1.63
CA TRP A 219 -8.77 -7.89 -1.57
C TRP A 219 -9.07 -7.17 -0.24
N LEU A 220 -10.31 -7.24 0.25
CA LEU A 220 -10.68 -6.64 1.54
C LEU A 220 -10.06 -7.40 2.72
N ALA A 221 -9.97 -8.73 2.66
CA ALA A 221 -9.28 -9.52 3.68
C ALA A 221 -7.78 -9.18 3.76
N ARG A 222 -7.10 -9.03 2.60
CA ARG A 222 -5.70 -8.56 2.54
C ARG A 222 -5.55 -7.17 3.14
N LEU A 223 -6.47 -6.26 2.84
CA LEU A 223 -6.49 -4.91 3.41
C LEU A 223 -6.62 -4.93 4.94
N TRP A 224 -7.54 -5.72 5.50
CA TRP A 224 -7.70 -5.82 6.96
C TRP A 224 -6.45 -6.36 7.64
N ALA A 225 -5.85 -7.42 7.11
CA ALA A 225 -4.60 -7.96 7.63
C ALA A 225 -3.45 -6.92 7.55
N ARG A 226 -3.45 -6.10 6.49
CA ARG A 226 -2.48 -5.02 6.31
C ARG A 226 -2.66 -3.92 7.37
N VAL A 227 -3.90 -3.50 7.64
CA VAL A 227 -4.22 -2.51 8.67
C VAL A 227 -3.79 -2.99 10.05
N GLU A 228 -4.05 -4.26 10.37
CA GLU A 228 -3.65 -4.86 11.64
C GLU A 228 -2.13 -4.83 11.84
N MET A 229 -1.36 -5.13 10.79
CA MET A 229 0.10 -5.08 10.88
C MET A 229 0.62 -3.64 10.91
N ALA A 230 0.07 -2.76 10.07
CA ALA A 230 0.45 -1.35 9.99
C ALA A 230 0.30 -0.61 11.34
N ARG A 231 -0.81 -0.82 12.07
CA ARG A 231 -1.03 -0.17 13.37
C ARG A 231 -0.07 -0.66 14.45
N VAL A 232 0.40 -1.91 14.35
CA VAL A 232 1.40 -2.47 15.28
C VAL A 232 2.76 -1.83 15.00
N TRP A 233 3.18 -1.79 13.73
CA TRP A 233 4.46 -1.18 13.35
C TRP A 233 4.54 0.30 13.68
N ALA A 234 3.48 1.06 13.39
CA ALA A 234 3.38 2.47 13.79
C ALA A 234 3.62 2.63 15.30
N ARG A 235 3.02 1.74 16.11
CA ARG A 235 3.13 1.80 17.57
C ARG A 235 4.50 1.38 18.09
N GLU A 236 5.12 0.37 17.48
CA GLU A 236 6.46 -0.09 17.86
C GLU A 236 7.51 0.96 17.54
N ASN A 237 7.40 1.60 16.37
CA ASN A 237 8.30 2.68 15.97
C ASN A 237 8.20 3.91 16.90
N GLU A 238 6.98 4.29 17.31
CA GLU A 238 6.78 5.35 18.31
C GLU A 238 7.42 5.06 19.67
N ARG A 239 7.34 3.79 20.12
CA ARG A 239 7.98 3.34 21.36
C ARG A 239 9.50 3.37 21.24
N ALA A 240 10.06 2.98 20.09
CA ALA A 240 11.50 3.02 19.85
C ALA A 240 12.05 4.46 19.78
N ALA A 241 11.22 5.44 19.41
CA ALA A 241 11.59 6.85 19.30
C ALA A 241 11.35 7.68 20.57
N SER A 242 10.89 7.07 21.67
CA SER A 242 10.59 7.72 22.96
C SER A 242 11.63 7.39 24.02
#